data_AF-A0A5J5F0B0-F1
#
_entry.id   AF-A0A5J5F0B0-F1
#
_cell.length_a   1.000
_cell.length_b   1.000
_cell.length_c   1.000
_cell.angle_alpha   90.00
_cell.angle_beta   90.00
_cell.angle_gamma   90.00
#
_symmetry.space_group_name_H-M   'P 1'
#
loop_
_entity.id
_entity.type
_entity.pdbx_description
1 polymer ?
#
loop_
_entity_poly.entity_id
_entity_poly.type
_entity_poly.pdbx_seq_one_letter_code
_entity_poly.pdbx_strand_id
1 'polypeptide(L)'
;MPFFNSSAPTLHHASKTVRLRTRSTDTPIQLSTFAAPLIPHFHANPLLFNGHLQTFWTAAKPHDPFVVHYARRHFTHPVDGGHFAVDFVVPEFPASQASGDLPERTRHMLPTEEEALGAEDNRPMLVALHGLSGGSHEVCVVNARGCAKSTITSKQLFNARWTSDVREVVKYLRRVFPNRPLYGIGFSLGANILTNYLGEEGAECELCAAVVCSNPWDLMINHKALMRSWLGREIYSKVMGTNMRALFEQHFEQLVKDDRIDVEAVRRGRHLHEFDRDLTAKVFGYQTVGEYYRDASSTDSLLKVRVPLLVLHARDDPIAVDEAVPYDEAAANPYVFMAVTDGGGHLSWFESDGGRWFAKPICNFLTAFESDVVGVLPAVDWSEPVIEGAAEGNGHFDASQSKKTI
;
A
#
# COMPACT_ATOMS: atom_id res chain seq x y z
N MET A 1 -0.52 -29.02 22.92
CA MET A 1 -0.75 -28.18 21.73
C MET A 1 -1.89 -27.23 22.03
N PRO A 2 -1.65 -25.94 22.27
CA PRO A 2 -2.75 -24.96 22.29
C PRO A 2 -2.61 -23.97 21.12
N PHE A 3 -3.73 -23.37 20.73
CA PHE A 3 -3.86 -22.24 19.79
C PHE A 3 -3.91 -22.58 18.29
N PHE A 4 -5.04 -23.14 17.86
CA PHE A 4 -5.55 -22.81 16.53
C PHE A 4 -6.02 -21.36 16.59
N ASN A 5 -5.26 -20.46 15.95
CA ASN A 5 -5.35 -19.01 16.08
C ASN A 5 -6.60 -18.46 15.38
N SER A 6 -7.75 -18.59 16.04
CA SER A 6 -9.02 -17.99 15.65
C SER A 6 -9.27 -16.76 16.50
N SER A 7 -8.56 -15.67 16.22
CA SER A 7 -8.80 -14.38 16.90
C SER A 7 -9.52 -13.42 15.95
N ALA A 8 -10.44 -12.65 16.53
CA ALA A 8 -10.94 -11.45 15.87
C ALA A 8 -9.74 -10.52 15.63
N PRO A 9 -9.63 -9.89 14.45
CA PRO A 9 -8.60 -8.89 14.24
C PRO A 9 -8.71 -7.77 15.28
N THR A 10 -7.57 -7.33 15.81
CA THR A 10 -7.50 -6.14 16.66
C THR A 10 -7.68 -4.90 15.78
N LEU A 11 -8.59 -4.01 16.17
CA LEU A 11 -8.93 -2.82 15.40
C LEU A 11 -8.24 -1.59 16.00
N HIS A 12 -7.57 -0.80 15.17
CA HIS A 12 -6.92 0.45 15.52
C HIS A 12 -7.47 1.56 14.64
N HIS A 13 -8.07 2.58 15.27
CA HIS A 13 -8.65 3.74 14.60
C HIS A 13 -8.83 4.87 15.61
N ALA A 14 -9.02 6.10 15.12
CA ALA A 14 -9.37 7.22 15.97
C ALA A 14 -10.69 7.00 16.72
N SER A 15 -10.80 7.57 17.93
CA SER A 15 -12.03 7.55 18.73
C SER A 15 -13.21 8.22 18.02
N LYS A 16 -12.91 9.21 17.16
CA LYS A 16 -13.84 9.87 16.25
C LYS A 16 -13.28 9.79 14.83
N THR A 17 -13.66 8.77 14.08
CA THR A 17 -13.32 8.69 12.65
C THR A 17 -14.19 9.64 11.83
N VAL A 18 -13.81 9.88 10.58
CA VAL A 18 -14.65 10.60 9.62
C VAL A 18 -16.03 9.98 9.49
N ARG A 19 -17.01 10.80 9.11
CA ARG A 19 -18.38 10.34 8.93
C ARG A 19 -18.68 10.13 7.46
N LEU A 20 -19.26 8.99 7.13
CA LEU A 20 -19.68 8.61 5.80
C LEU A 20 -21.17 8.91 5.65
N ARG A 21 -21.54 9.65 4.62
CA ARG A 21 -22.94 9.76 4.18
C ARG A 21 -23.25 8.50 3.38
N THR A 22 -24.25 7.73 3.81
CA THR A 22 -24.66 6.51 3.12
C THR A 22 -26.01 6.67 2.43
N ARG A 23 -26.34 5.75 1.52
CA ARG A 23 -27.68 5.65 0.90
C ARG A 23 -28.66 4.94 1.84
N SER A 24 -28.14 4.03 2.66
CA SER A 24 -28.89 3.16 3.56
C SER A 24 -29.41 3.85 4.82
N THR A 25 -28.81 4.98 5.24
CA THR A 25 -29.14 5.65 6.51
C THR A 25 -29.29 7.15 6.33
N ASP A 26 -30.26 7.74 7.05
CA ASP A 26 -30.50 9.19 7.01
C ASP A 26 -29.40 9.98 7.74
N THR A 27 -28.67 9.33 8.66
CA THR A 27 -27.65 9.97 9.51
C THR A 27 -26.25 9.48 9.16
N PRO A 28 -25.27 10.38 8.94
CA PRO A 28 -23.90 9.96 8.65
C PRO A 28 -23.31 9.06 9.75
N ILE A 29 -22.71 7.93 9.34
CA ILE A 29 -22.11 6.93 10.23
C ILE A 29 -20.59 7.09 10.29
N GLN A 30 -19.95 6.72 11.40
CA GLN A 30 -18.49 6.76 11.48
C GLN A 30 -17.85 5.67 10.60
N LEU A 31 -16.70 5.97 9.98
CA LEU A 31 -15.90 5.00 9.22
C LEU A 31 -15.60 3.74 10.05
N SER A 32 -15.29 3.90 11.34
CA SER A 32 -15.07 2.76 12.25
C SER A 32 -16.29 1.85 12.39
N THR A 33 -17.48 2.44 12.57
CA THR A 33 -18.76 1.71 12.62
C THR A 33 -19.10 1.05 11.28
N PHE A 34 -18.78 1.71 10.16
CA PHE A 34 -18.99 1.17 8.82
C PHE A 34 -18.06 -0.01 8.52
N ALA A 35 -16.77 0.11 8.82
CA ALA A 35 -15.75 -0.86 8.43
C ALA A 35 -15.71 -2.09 9.35
N ALA A 36 -15.93 -1.94 10.66
CA ALA A 36 -15.84 -3.03 11.63
C ALA A 36 -16.63 -4.31 11.26
N PRO A 37 -17.93 -4.27 10.86
CA PRO A 37 -18.67 -5.47 10.48
C PRO A 37 -18.20 -6.11 9.17
N LEU A 38 -17.39 -5.41 8.37
CA LEU A 38 -16.87 -5.89 7.09
C LEU A 38 -15.60 -6.73 7.25
N ILE A 39 -15.02 -6.75 8.45
CA ILE A 39 -13.81 -7.50 8.77
C ILE A 39 -14.17 -8.86 9.40
N PRO A 40 -14.13 -9.97 8.64
CA PRO A 40 -14.43 -11.28 9.20
C PRO A 40 -13.31 -11.78 10.11
N HIS A 41 -13.61 -12.76 10.95
CA HIS A 41 -12.59 -13.49 11.71
C HIS A 41 -11.60 -14.18 10.76
N PHE A 42 -10.33 -14.19 11.14
CA PHE A 42 -9.30 -14.95 10.44
C PHE A 42 -9.13 -16.32 11.09
N HIS A 43 -9.20 -17.39 10.28
CA HIS A 43 -8.95 -18.75 10.73
C HIS A 43 -7.73 -19.34 10.02
N ALA A 44 -6.56 -19.17 10.63
CA ALA A 44 -5.30 -19.63 10.07
C ALA A 44 -5.33 -21.13 9.74
N ASN A 45 -4.78 -21.49 8.57
CA ASN A 45 -4.55 -22.88 8.21
C ASN A 45 -3.63 -23.54 9.25
N PRO A 46 -4.04 -24.66 9.89
CA PRO A 46 -3.25 -25.34 10.91
C PRO A 46 -1.84 -25.77 10.49
N LEU A 47 -1.65 -26.06 9.20
CA LEU A 47 -0.36 -26.47 8.66
C LEU A 47 0.58 -25.28 8.44
N LEU A 48 0.01 -24.06 8.37
CA LEU A 48 0.71 -22.80 8.18
C LEU A 48 0.61 -21.97 9.47
N PHE A 49 1.05 -22.58 10.57
CA PHE A 49 0.85 -22.09 11.95
C PHE A 49 1.74 -20.90 12.35
N ASN A 50 2.59 -20.39 11.45
CA ASN A 50 3.37 -19.18 11.67
C ASN A 50 3.58 -18.40 10.36
N GLY A 51 3.96 -17.14 10.50
CA GLY A 51 4.13 -16.22 9.38
C GLY A 51 5.17 -16.66 8.36
N HIS A 52 6.24 -17.34 8.78
CA HIS A 52 7.22 -17.89 7.83
C HIS A 52 6.61 -18.96 6.93
N LEU A 53 5.89 -19.94 7.49
CA LEU A 53 5.24 -21.00 6.73
C LEU A 53 4.16 -20.43 5.80
N GLN A 54 3.36 -19.50 6.29
CA GLN A 54 2.40 -18.72 5.50
C GLN A 54 3.09 -18.07 4.29
N THR A 55 4.16 -17.31 4.51
CA THR A 55 4.90 -16.60 3.45
C THR A 55 5.61 -17.53 2.49
N PHE A 56 6.23 -18.62 2.97
CA PHE A 56 6.85 -19.60 2.09
C PHE A 56 5.81 -20.31 1.22
N TRP A 57 4.63 -20.59 1.75
CA TRP A 57 3.54 -21.15 0.96
C TRP A 57 3.06 -20.20 -0.13
N THR A 58 2.98 -18.89 0.15
CA THR A 58 2.70 -17.87 -0.87
C THR A 58 3.69 -17.92 -2.03
N ALA A 59 4.98 -18.15 -1.75
CA ALA A 59 6.02 -18.24 -2.78
C ALA A 59 6.04 -19.58 -3.53
N ALA A 60 5.59 -20.68 -2.90
CA ALA A 60 5.69 -22.03 -3.44
C ALA A 60 4.41 -22.54 -4.12
N LYS A 61 3.22 -22.04 -3.73
CA LYS A 61 1.93 -22.49 -4.27
C LYS A 61 1.87 -22.23 -5.78
N PRO A 62 1.31 -23.16 -6.59
CA PRO A 62 0.96 -22.88 -7.98
C PRO A 62 0.08 -21.64 -8.14
N HIS A 63 0.13 -21.01 -9.31
CA HIS A 63 -0.65 -19.82 -9.64
C HIS A 63 -2.14 -20.02 -9.32
N ASP A 64 -2.79 -18.96 -8.88
CA ASP A 64 -4.19 -18.99 -8.47
C ASP A 64 -5.10 -19.45 -9.63
N PRO A 65 -6.21 -20.16 -9.35
CA PRO A 65 -7.05 -20.75 -10.39
C PRO A 65 -7.82 -19.71 -11.20
N PHE A 66 -7.82 -18.44 -10.76
CA PHE A 66 -8.47 -17.35 -11.46
C PHE A 66 -7.64 -16.90 -12.67
N VAL A 67 -8.27 -16.97 -13.84
CA VAL A 67 -7.69 -16.57 -15.11
C VAL A 67 -8.13 -15.16 -15.44
N VAL A 68 -7.16 -14.24 -15.53
CA VAL A 68 -7.38 -12.85 -15.90
C VAL A 68 -6.44 -12.49 -17.04
N HIS A 69 -6.98 -11.74 -17.99
CA HIS A 69 -6.30 -11.31 -19.21
C HIS A 69 -6.09 -9.81 -19.18
N TYR A 70 -4.94 -9.35 -19.66
CA TYR A 70 -4.57 -7.94 -19.63
C TYR A 70 -4.23 -7.38 -21.01
N ALA A 71 -4.61 -6.13 -21.21
CA ALA A 71 -4.07 -5.25 -22.23
C ALA A 71 -3.11 -4.25 -21.57
N ARG A 72 -1.84 -4.30 -21.96
CA ARG A 72 -0.80 -3.39 -21.48
C ARG A 72 -0.78 -2.10 -22.27
N ARG A 73 -0.80 -0.97 -21.56
CA ARG A 73 -0.54 0.36 -22.09
C ARG A 73 0.76 0.91 -21.50
N HIS A 74 1.60 1.49 -22.35
CA HIS A 74 2.81 2.20 -21.93
C HIS A 74 2.53 3.69 -21.78
N PHE A 75 3.08 4.28 -20.72
CA PHE A 75 3.02 5.70 -20.45
C PHE A 75 4.42 6.28 -20.44
N THR A 76 4.55 7.50 -20.94
CA THR A 76 5.77 8.29 -20.83
C THR A 76 5.61 9.26 -19.68
N HIS A 77 6.49 9.15 -18.69
CA HIS A 77 6.47 10.02 -17.53
C HIS A 77 6.97 11.43 -17.92
N PRO A 78 6.25 12.50 -17.55
CA PRO A 78 6.47 13.83 -18.12
C PRO A 78 7.75 14.51 -17.64
N VAL A 79 8.31 14.11 -16.49
CA VAL A 79 9.47 14.78 -15.89
C VAL A 79 10.79 14.22 -16.40
N ASP A 80 10.91 12.90 -16.47
CA ASP A 80 12.17 12.20 -16.78
C ASP A 80 12.11 11.45 -18.13
N GLY A 81 10.98 11.49 -18.83
CA GLY A 81 10.77 10.79 -20.10
C GLY A 81 10.79 9.26 -19.99
N GLY A 82 10.83 8.71 -18.77
CA GLY A 82 10.87 7.29 -18.53
C GLY A 82 9.55 6.61 -18.83
N HIS A 83 9.59 5.41 -19.40
CA HIS A 83 8.39 4.60 -19.58
C HIS A 83 8.03 3.81 -18.32
N PHE A 84 6.73 3.77 -18.04
CA PHE A 84 6.11 2.83 -17.10
C PHE A 84 4.91 2.16 -17.79
N ALA A 85 4.47 1.03 -17.25
CA ALA A 85 3.42 0.21 -17.87
C ALA A 85 2.21 0.08 -16.95
N VAL A 86 1.02 0.09 -17.54
CA VAL A 86 -0.24 -0.16 -16.82
C VAL A 86 -0.97 -1.27 -17.55
N ASP A 87 -1.39 -2.29 -16.80
CA ASP A 87 -2.18 -3.40 -17.32
C ASP A 87 -3.66 -3.18 -17.01
N PHE A 88 -4.50 -3.23 -18.04
CA PHE A 88 -5.94 -3.11 -17.93
C PHE A 88 -6.58 -4.47 -18.15
N VAL A 89 -7.55 -4.84 -17.31
CA VAL A 89 -8.28 -6.11 -17.49
C VAL A 89 -9.11 -6.05 -18.77
N VAL A 90 -8.99 -7.10 -19.57
CA VAL A 90 -9.74 -7.29 -20.82
C VAL A 90 -10.40 -8.67 -20.86
N PRO A 91 -11.41 -8.86 -21.73
CA PRO A 91 -11.96 -10.18 -22.00
C PRO A 91 -10.87 -11.18 -22.41
N GLU A 92 -11.15 -12.47 -22.17
CA GLU A 92 -10.29 -13.56 -22.60
C GLU A 92 -9.97 -13.45 -24.10
N PHE A 93 -8.70 -13.69 -24.44
CA PHE A 93 -8.22 -13.69 -25.81
C PHE A 93 -7.36 -14.93 -26.10
N PRO A 94 -7.34 -15.42 -27.35
CA PRO A 94 -6.55 -16.59 -27.72
C PRO A 94 -5.07 -16.42 -27.38
N ALA A 95 -4.39 -17.50 -26.98
CA ALA A 95 -2.95 -17.47 -26.68
C ALA A 95 -2.08 -16.94 -27.83
N SER A 96 -2.56 -17.04 -29.09
CA SER A 96 -1.88 -16.46 -30.25
C SER A 96 -1.83 -14.92 -30.25
N GLN A 97 -2.68 -14.26 -29.47
CA GLN A 97 -2.67 -12.81 -29.28
C GLN A 97 -1.83 -12.38 -28.08
N ALA A 98 -1.37 -13.31 -27.22
CA ALA A 98 -0.44 -13.00 -26.16
C ALA A 98 0.93 -12.63 -26.76
N SER A 99 1.54 -11.56 -26.26
CA SER A 99 2.80 -11.07 -26.80
C SER A 99 3.97 -11.75 -26.09
N GLY A 100 4.92 -12.34 -26.84
CA GLY A 100 6.02 -13.12 -26.25
C GLY A 100 6.96 -12.30 -25.35
N ASP A 101 7.02 -10.99 -25.58
CA ASP A 101 7.75 -9.99 -24.78
C ASP A 101 7.01 -9.61 -23.48
N LEU A 102 5.72 -9.94 -23.34
CA LEU A 102 4.90 -9.64 -22.17
C LEU A 102 4.69 -10.87 -21.27
N PRO A 103 4.21 -10.69 -20.02
CA PRO A 103 3.79 -11.80 -19.18
C PRO A 103 2.70 -12.64 -19.86
N GLU A 104 2.54 -13.89 -19.40
CA GLU A 104 1.45 -14.75 -19.88
C GLU A 104 0.09 -14.05 -19.72
N ARG A 105 -0.84 -14.31 -20.65
CA ARG A 105 -2.19 -13.71 -20.67
C ARG A 105 -2.18 -12.17 -20.75
N THR A 106 -1.08 -11.59 -21.22
CA THR A 106 -0.95 -10.15 -21.47
C THR A 106 -0.67 -9.90 -22.94
N ARG A 107 -1.34 -8.90 -23.52
CA ARG A 107 -1.07 -8.39 -24.85
C ARG A 107 -0.93 -6.88 -24.83
N HIS A 108 -0.36 -6.29 -25.87
CA HIS A 108 -0.39 -4.84 -26.05
C HIS A 108 -1.84 -4.37 -26.25
N MET A 109 -2.18 -3.23 -25.62
CA MET A 109 -3.47 -2.59 -25.80
C MET A 109 -3.65 -2.16 -27.27
N LEU A 110 -4.82 -2.45 -27.83
CA LEU A 110 -5.11 -2.10 -29.22
C LEU A 110 -5.50 -0.62 -29.32
N PRO A 111 -5.17 0.08 -30.43
CA PRO A 111 -5.59 1.46 -30.63
C PRO A 111 -7.11 1.67 -30.50
N THR A 112 -7.90 0.71 -30.99
CA THR A 112 -9.37 0.75 -30.88
C THR A 112 -9.85 0.62 -29.44
N GLU A 113 -9.10 -0.06 -28.56
CA GLU A 113 -9.42 -0.13 -27.14
C GLU A 113 -9.11 1.19 -26.45
N GLU A 114 -8.00 1.83 -26.80
CA GLU A 114 -7.66 3.16 -26.29
C GLU A 114 -8.69 4.21 -26.71
N GLU A 115 -9.12 4.19 -27.97
CA GLU A 115 -10.17 5.07 -28.50
C GLU A 115 -11.54 4.79 -27.86
N ALA A 116 -11.81 3.54 -27.49
CA ALA A 116 -13.04 3.14 -26.82
C ALA A 116 -13.07 3.50 -25.32
N LEU A 117 -11.95 3.94 -24.72
CA LEU A 117 -11.95 4.47 -23.37
C LEU A 117 -12.73 5.80 -23.36
N GLY A 118 -13.99 5.73 -22.95
CA GLY A 118 -14.90 6.86 -22.94
C GLY A 118 -15.32 7.30 -21.54
N ALA A 119 -15.58 8.60 -21.38
CA ALA A 119 -16.01 9.25 -20.15
C ALA A 119 -17.30 8.68 -19.53
N GLU A 120 -18.11 7.96 -20.31
CA GLU A 120 -19.42 7.45 -19.92
C GLU A 120 -19.38 6.11 -19.15
N ASP A 121 -18.21 5.45 -19.02
CA ASP A 121 -18.09 4.25 -18.16
C ASP A 121 -18.03 4.65 -16.68
N ASN A 122 -19.16 4.51 -15.99
CA ASN A 122 -19.31 4.86 -14.58
C ASN A 122 -18.99 3.69 -13.61
N ARG A 123 -18.62 2.50 -14.10
CA ARG A 123 -18.26 1.38 -13.22
C ARG A 123 -17.05 1.76 -12.36
N PRO A 124 -16.93 1.36 -11.09
CA PRO A 124 -15.75 1.67 -10.29
C PRO A 124 -14.45 1.18 -10.96
N MET A 125 -13.33 1.89 -10.75
CA MET A 125 -11.99 1.41 -11.13
C MET A 125 -11.12 1.24 -9.91
N LEU A 126 -10.42 0.10 -9.85
CA LEU A 126 -9.43 -0.19 -8.84
C LEU A 126 -8.03 -0.03 -9.44
N VAL A 127 -7.25 0.90 -8.89
CA VAL A 127 -5.85 1.15 -9.23
C VAL A 127 -4.99 0.37 -8.26
N ALA A 128 -4.32 -0.65 -8.78
CA ALA A 128 -3.58 -1.61 -7.98
C ALA A 128 -2.07 -1.42 -8.11
N LEU A 129 -1.41 -1.39 -6.96
CA LEU A 129 0.04 -1.24 -6.80
C LEU A 129 0.61 -2.50 -6.19
N HIS A 130 1.27 -3.27 -7.05
CA HIS A 130 1.93 -4.50 -6.66
C HIS A 130 3.39 -4.26 -6.31
N GLY A 131 3.93 -5.12 -5.46
CA GLY A 131 5.38 -5.24 -5.31
C GLY A 131 6.03 -5.83 -6.57
N LEU A 132 7.11 -6.57 -6.37
CA LEU A 132 8.00 -7.06 -7.44
C LEU A 132 7.35 -8.04 -8.44
N SER A 133 6.22 -8.66 -8.09
CA SER A 133 5.64 -9.76 -8.86
C SER A 133 4.90 -9.33 -10.12
N GLY A 134 4.25 -8.15 -10.13
CA GLY A 134 3.39 -7.70 -11.24
C GLY A 134 2.19 -8.62 -11.51
N GLY A 135 1.09 -8.06 -12.04
CA GLY A 135 -0.14 -8.78 -12.40
C GLY A 135 -1.04 -9.17 -11.21
N SER A 136 -2.37 -8.97 -11.33
CA SER A 136 -3.20 -8.95 -10.13
C SER A 136 -4.73 -9.05 -10.16
N HIS A 137 -5.47 -9.68 -11.05
CA HIS A 137 -6.95 -9.77 -11.00
C HIS A 137 -7.77 -8.46 -10.92
N GLU A 138 -7.17 -7.28 -10.75
CA GLU A 138 -7.87 -5.99 -10.62
C GLU A 138 -7.85 -5.19 -11.92
N VAL A 139 -8.83 -4.28 -12.04
CA VAL A 139 -9.20 -3.57 -13.27
C VAL A 139 -8.03 -2.79 -13.91
N CYS A 140 -7.14 -2.20 -13.09
CA CYS A 140 -6.01 -1.40 -13.54
C CYS A 140 -4.78 -1.61 -12.64
N VAL A 141 -3.69 -2.13 -13.19
CA VAL A 141 -2.48 -2.50 -12.43
C VAL A 141 -1.31 -1.64 -12.87
N VAL A 142 -0.79 -0.80 -11.97
CA VAL A 142 0.39 0.01 -12.26
C VAL A 142 1.64 -0.83 -12.01
N ASN A 143 2.36 -1.15 -13.08
CA ASN A 143 3.60 -1.91 -12.98
C ASN A 143 4.78 -0.99 -12.68
N ALA A 144 5.51 -1.34 -11.63
CA ALA A 144 6.75 -0.67 -11.29
C ALA A 144 7.76 -0.76 -12.45
N ARG A 145 8.53 0.30 -12.67
CA ARG A 145 9.45 0.41 -13.82
C ARG A 145 10.46 -0.74 -13.87
N GLY A 146 10.51 -1.44 -14.99
CA GLY A 146 11.40 -2.59 -15.20
C GLY A 146 10.77 -3.93 -14.80
N CYS A 147 9.70 -3.94 -14.01
CA CYS A 147 8.99 -5.14 -13.59
C CYS A 147 7.98 -5.62 -14.63
N ALA A 148 7.44 -6.82 -14.42
CA ALA A 148 6.42 -7.44 -15.28
C ALA A 148 6.83 -7.50 -16.76
N LYS A 149 8.12 -7.69 -17.07
CA LYS A 149 8.71 -7.62 -18.41
C LYS A 149 8.58 -6.25 -19.13
N SER A 150 8.34 -5.16 -18.39
CA SER A 150 8.47 -3.81 -18.95
C SER A 150 9.95 -3.43 -19.08
N THR A 151 10.31 -2.76 -20.18
CA THR A 151 11.66 -2.21 -20.39
C THR A 151 11.71 -0.76 -19.94
N ILE A 152 12.72 -0.41 -19.15
CA ILE A 152 12.93 1.00 -18.79
C ILE A 152 13.54 1.76 -19.97
N THR A 153 13.20 3.03 -20.10
CA THR A 153 13.84 3.97 -21.04
C THR A 153 14.55 5.13 -20.36
N SER A 154 14.36 5.25 -19.05
CA SER A 154 15.11 6.17 -18.19
C SER A 154 16.29 5.47 -17.54
N LYS A 155 17.14 6.25 -16.86
CA LYS A 155 18.29 5.75 -16.09
C LYS A 155 17.90 5.17 -14.73
N GLN A 156 16.61 4.99 -14.46
CA GLN A 156 16.11 4.61 -13.15
C GLN A 156 15.03 3.53 -13.22
N LEU A 157 15.05 2.66 -12.20
CA LEU A 157 13.96 1.74 -11.88
C LEU A 157 12.88 2.49 -11.05
N PHE A 158 12.06 1.74 -10.32
CA PHE A 158 11.22 2.26 -9.25
C PHE A 158 11.98 2.30 -7.92
N ASN A 159 11.40 2.97 -6.92
CA ASN A 159 11.84 2.87 -5.53
C ASN A 159 10.62 3.01 -4.59
N ALA A 160 10.82 2.81 -3.28
CA ALA A 160 9.76 2.82 -2.28
C ALA A 160 9.07 4.18 -2.05
N ARG A 161 9.72 5.28 -2.47
CA ARG A 161 9.25 6.67 -2.44
C ARG A 161 8.61 7.10 -3.77
N TRP A 162 8.65 6.26 -4.81
CA TRP A 162 8.28 6.64 -6.19
C TRP A 162 6.76 6.71 -6.39
N THR A 163 6.14 7.81 -5.94
CA THR A 163 4.69 8.07 -6.07
C THR A 163 4.30 8.66 -7.42
N SER A 164 5.28 9.12 -8.20
CA SER A 164 5.03 9.93 -9.40
C SER A 164 4.30 9.16 -10.51
N ASP A 165 4.65 7.89 -10.75
CA ASP A 165 3.95 7.08 -11.75
C ASP A 165 2.47 6.86 -11.36
N VAL A 166 2.19 6.65 -10.08
CA VAL A 166 0.82 6.51 -9.55
C VAL A 166 0.02 7.78 -9.81
N ARG A 167 0.61 8.94 -9.48
CA ARG A 167 0.02 10.25 -9.69
C ARG A 167 -0.33 10.50 -11.15
N GLU A 168 0.55 10.13 -12.07
CA GLU A 168 0.29 10.29 -13.51
C GLU A 168 -0.81 9.34 -14.01
N VAL A 169 -0.89 8.12 -13.48
CA VAL A 169 -2.01 7.21 -13.76
C VAL A 169 -3.33 7.77 -13.26
N VAL A 170 -3.41 8.23 -12.01
CA VAL A 170 -4.65 8.80 -11.47
C VAL A 170 -5.10 10.03 -12.27
N LYS A 171 -4.19 10.96 -12.57
CA LYS A 171 -4.49 12.12 -13.44
C LYS A 171 -4.95 11.71 -14.83
N TYR A 172 -4.37 10.67 -15.42
CA TYR A 172 -4.82 10.14 -16.70
C TYR A 172 -6.22 9.56 -16.59
N LEU A 173 -6.47 8.71 -15.58
CA LEU A 173 -7.77 8.07 -15.36
C LEU A 173 -8.87 9.09 -15.08
N ARG A 174 -8.60 10.15 -14.31
CA ARG A 174 -9.59 11.23 -14.11
C ARG A 174 -9.88 11.97 -15.40
N ARG A 175 -8.88 12.25 -16.24
CA ARG A 175 -9.08 12.91 -17.54
C ARG A 175 -9.93 12.06 -18.49
N VAL A 176 -9.68 10.75 -18.54
CA VAL A 176 -10.42 9.82 -19.41
C VAL A 176 -11.79 9.49 -18.84
N PHE A 177 -11.91 9.41 -17.51
CA PHE A 177 -13.12 9.04 -16.78
C PHE A 177 -13.47 10.09 -15.69
N PRO A 178 -13.97 11.29 -16.06
CA PRO A 178 -14.17 12.39 -15.13
C PRO A 178 -15.06 12.05 -13.92
N ASN A 179 -16.12 11.26 -14.14
CA ASN A 179 -17.12 10.95 -13.12
C ASN A 179 -16.94 9.57 -12.48
N ARG A 180 -15.97 8.79 -12.93
CA ARG A 180 -15.79 7.41 -12.48
C ARG A 180 -15.18 7.39 -11.08
N PRO A 181 -15.74 6.60 -10.13
CA PRO A 181 -15.10 6.37 -8.84
C PRO A 181 -13.78 5.64 -9.01
N LEU A 182 -12.72 6.17 -8.39
CA LEU A 182 -11.38 5.57 -8.41
C LEU A 182 -11.03 5.10 -7.00
N TYR A 183 -10.55 3.86 -6.87
CA TYR A 183 -10.12 3.27 -5.61
C TYR A 183 -8.66 2.84 -5.71
N GLY A 184 -7.94 2.89 -4.60
CA GLY A 184 -6.54 2.43 -4.52
C GLY A 184 -6.42 1.10 -3.80
N ILE A 185 -5.57 0.21 -4.27
CA ILE A 185 -5.12 -0.94 -3.49
C ILE A 185 -3.61 -1.11 -3.60
N GLY A 186 -2.95 -1.36 -2.48
CA GLY A 186 -1.50 -1.55 -2.42
C GLY A 186 -1.11 -2.78 -1.62
N PHE A 187 -0.12 -3.52 -2.11
CA PHE A 187 0.41 -4.71 -1.44
C PHE A 187 1.92 -4.57 -1.21
N SER A 188 2.39 -4.86 0.01
CA SER A 188 3.82 -4.82 0.36
C SER A 188 4.45 -3.47 -0.01
N LEU A 189 5.49 -3.43 -0.86
CA LEU A 189 6.08 -2.18 -1.32
C LEU A 189 5.07 -1.25 -2.02
N GLY A 190 4.11 -1.81 -2.75
CA GLY A 190 3.03 -1.04 -3.38
C GLY A 190 2.09 -0.39 -2.35
N ALA A 191 1.90 -1.01 -1.18
CA ALA A 191 1.20 -0.39 -0.05
C ALA A 191 1.95 0.81 0.51
N ASN A 192 3.28 0.73 0.62
CA ASN A 192 4.12 1.84 1.08
C ASN A 192 4.07 3.02 0.09
N ILE A 193 4.22 2.74 -1.20
CA ILE A 193 4.12 3.75 -2.28
C ILE A 193 2.73 4.38 -2.28
N LEU A 194 1.66 3.58 -2.21
CA LEU A 194 0.28 4.08 -2.17
C LEU A 194 0.08 4.99 -0.96
N THR A 195 0.53 4.60 0.22
CA THR A 195 0.34 5.40 1.42
C THR A 195 1.09 6.72 1.37
N ASN A 196 2.31 6.73 0.82
CA ASN A 196 3.04 7.97 0.53
C ASN A 196 2.28 8.85 -0.46
N TYR A 197 1.75 8.29 -1.54
CA TYR A 197 0.92 9.02 -2.51
C TYR A 197 -0.32 9.64 -1.83
N LEU A 198 -1.07 8.86 -1.05
CA LEU A 198 -2.25 9.33 -0.32
C LEU A 198 -1.91 10.45 0.67
N GLY A 199 -0.76 10.36 1.35
CA GLY A 199 -0.29 11.39 2.26
C GLY A 199 0.19 12.67 1.57
N GLU A 200 0.75 12.55 0.35
CA GLU A 200 1.16 13.69 -0.47
C GLU A 200 -0.03 14.43 -1.08
N GLU A 201 -1.00 13.71 -1.63
CA GLU A 201 -2.21 14.33 -2.19
C GLU A 201 -3.13 14.88 -1.09
N GLY A 202 -3.15 14.24 0.08
CA GLY A 202 -3.97 14.67 1.21
C GLY A 202 -5.44 14.83 0.81
N ALA A 203 -5.98 16.03 1.01
CA ALA A 203 -7.38 16.36 0.70
C ALA A 203 -7.67 16.48 -0.81
N GLU A 204 -6.64 16.69 -1.64
CA GLU A 204 -6.75 16.79 -3.09
C GLU A 204 -6.69 15.40 -3.77
N CYS A 205 -6.60 14.32 -2.99
CA CYS A 205 -6.54 12.98 -3.53
C CYS A 205 -7.83 12.62 -4.26
N GLU A 206 -7.69 12.23 -5.53
CA GLU A 206 -8.85 11.88 -6.37
C GLU A 206 -9.37 10.45 -6.17
N LEU A 207 -8.77 9.68 -5.26
CA LEU A 207 -9.25 8.35 -4.90
C LEU A 207 -10.36 8.47 -3.84
N CYS A 208 -11.45 7.73 -4.01
CA CYS A 208 -12.60 7.74 -3.10
C CYS A 208 -12.28 7.03 -1.78
N ALA A 209 -11.54 5.93 -1.84
CA ALA A 209 -11.03 5.16 -0.71
C ALA A 209 -9.84 4.30 -1.16
N ALA A 210 -9.09 3.76 -0.21
CA ALA A 210 -7.98 2.87 -0.49
C ALA A 210 -7.84 1.72 0.51
N VAL A 211 -7.13 0.67 0.10
CA VAL A 211 -6.76 -0.46 0.96
C VAL A 211 -5.27 -0.75 0.85
N VAL A 212 -4.60 -1.00 1.98
CA VAL A 212 -3.18 -1.36 2.01
C VAL A 212 -2.95 -2.63 2.83
N CYS A 213 -2.15 -3.56 2.30
CA CYS A 213 -1.91 -4.87 2.90
C CYS A 213 -0.42 -5.14 3.10
N SER A 214 -0.03 -5.63 4.28
CA SER A 214 1.37 -5.95 4.63
C SER A 214 2.34 -4.80 4.32
N ASN A 215 1.96 -3.55 4.65
CA ASN A 215 2.77 -2.37 4.38
C ASN A 215 4.07 -2.37 5.23
N PRO A 216 5.28 -2.31 4.63
CA PRO A 216 6.54 -2.16 5.36
C PRO A 216 6.77 -0.70 5.81
N TRP A 217 5.85 -0.19 6.64
CA TRP A 217 5.72 1.20 7.12
C TRP A 217 7.03 1.97 7.35
N ASP A 218 7.92 1.44 8.21
CA ASP A 218 9.26 1.98 8.45
C ASP A 218 10.32 1.07 7.81
N LEU A 219 10.91 1.53 6.71
CA LEU A 219 11.89 0.76 5.94
C LEU A 219 13.21 0.56 6.69
N MET A 220 13.57 1.48 7.60
CA MET A 220 14.77 1.35 8.42
C MET A 220 14.61 0.25 9.48
N ILE A 221 13.47 0.21 10.17
CA ILE A 221 13.14 -0.84 11.13
C ILE A 221 13.02 -2.19 10.41
N ASN A 222 12.27 -2.25 9.30
CA ASN A 222 12.10 -3.48 8.52
C ASN A 222 13.44 -4.02 8.00
N HIS A 223 14.30 -3.16 7.44
CA HIS A 223 15.64 -3.56 7.02
C HIS A 223 16.45 -4.14 8.18
N LYS A 224 16.49 -3.46 9.34
CA LYS A 224 17.21 -3.95 10.51
C LYS A 224 16.66 -5.30 10.96
N ALA A 225 15.34 -5.46 11.02
CA ALA A 225 14.68 -6.70 11.41
C ALA A 225 15.04 -7.86 10.47
N LEU A 226 15.01 -7.64 9.16
CA LEU A 226 15.48 -8.60 8.16
C LEU A 226 16.94 -9.01 8.41
N MET A 227 17.82 -8.09 8.79
CA MET A 227 19.22 -8.40 9.02
C MET A 227 19.52 -9.08 10.38
N ARG A 228 18.60 -8.99 11.35
CA ARG A 228 18.78 -9.56 12.71
C ARG A 228 18.71 -11.09 12.72
N SER A 229 17.81 -11.69 11.94
CA SER A 229 17.61 -13.14 11.94
C SER A 229 18.28 -13.82 10.74
N TRP A 230 18.63 -15.10 10.89
CA TRP A 230 19.22 -15.87 9.79
C TRP A 230 18.23 -16.04 8.62
N LEU A 231 16.96 -16.34 8.90
CA LEU A 231 15.91 -16.43 7.88
C LEU A 231 15.69 -15.06 7.20
N GLY A 232 15.60 -13.99 7.97
CA GLY A 232 15.54 -12.61 7.48
C GLY A 232 16.66 -12.29 6.49
N ARG A 233 17.89 -12.58 6.87
CA ARG A 233 19.08 -12.19 6.10
C ARG A 233 19.31 -13.10 4.90
N GLU A 234 19.43 -14.41 5.14
CA GLU A 234 19.90 -15.35 4.13
C GLU A 234 18.77 -15.91 3.25
N ILE A 235 17.50 -15.75 3.64
CA ILE A 235 16.35 -16.11 2.80
C ILE A 235 15.71 -14.85 2.26
N TYR A 236 15.04 -14.04 3.08
CA TYR A 236 14.22 -12.94 2.55
C TYR A 236 15.06 -11.83 1.90
N SER A 237 15.99 -11.22 2.64
CA SER A 237 16.79 -10.09 2.15
C SER A 237 17.69 -10.49 0.98
N LYS A 238 18.26 -11.70 1.03
CA LYS A 238 19.08 -12.26 -0.05
C LYS A 238 18.27 -12.57 -1.31
N VAL A 239 17.08 -13.16 -1.19
CA VAL A 239 16.20 -13.43 -2.35
C VAL A 239 15.75 -12.11 -2.98
N MET A 240 15.29 -11.15 -2.19
CA MET A 240 14.91 -9.83 -2.69
C MET A 240 16.08 -9.12 -3.38
N GLY A 241 17.28 -9.13 -2.77
CA GLY A 241 18.48 -8.57 -3.39
C GLY A 241 18.86 -9.29 -4.69
N THR A 242 18.66 -10.61 -4.76
CA THR A 242 18.90 -11.40 -5.99
C THR A 242 17.95 -11.03 -7.11
N ASN A 243 16.67 -10.87 -6.80
CA ASN A 243 15.67 -10.42 -7.77
C ASN A 243 15.97 -9.00 -8.28
N MET A 244 16.41 -8.10 -7.39
CA MET A 244 16.83 -6.75 -7.76
C MET A 244 18.08 -6.70 -8.62
N ARG A 245 19.08 -7.53 -8.34
CA ARG A 245 20.23 -7.68 -9.24
C ARG A 245 19.85 -8.25 -10.60
N ALA A 246 18.97 -9.25 -10.64
CA ALA A 246 18.47 -9.78 -11.91
C ALA A 246 17.76 -8.70 -12.72
N LEU A 247 16.98 -7.83 -12.06
CA LEU A 247 16.34 -6.67 -12.67
C LEU A 247 17.37 -5.65 -13.19
N PHE A 248 18.43 -5.40 -12.42
CA PHE A 248 19.53 -4.54 -12.85
C PHE A 248 20.24 -5.09 -14.10
N GLU A 249 20.56 -6.39 -14.15
CA GLU A 249 21.18 -6.99 -15.33
C GLU A 249 20.26 -6.95 -16.55
N GLN A 250 18.95 -7.16 -16.35
CA GLN A 250 17.96 -7.05 -17.43
C GLN A 250 17.93 -5.66 -18.07
N HIS A 251 18.13 -4.61 -17.27
CA HIS A 251 18.05 -3.21 -17.71
C HIS A 251 19.42 -2.51 -17.73
N PHE A 252 20.50 -3.29 -17.73
CA PHE A 252 21.87 -2.82 -17.53
C PHE A 252 22.22 -1.64 -18.45
N GLU A 253 21.96 -1.77 -19.75
CA GLU A 253 22.30 -0.78 -20.76
C GLU A 253 21.71 0.62 -20.50
N GLN A 254 20.55 0.70 -19.86
CA GLN A 254 19.91 1.97 -19.55
C GLN A 254 20.41 2.54 -18.21
N LEU A 255 20.59 1.66 -17.21
CA LEU A 255 21.03 2.06 -15.88
C LEU A 255 22.45 2.61 -15.92
N VAL A 256 23.40 1.95 -16.59
CA VAL A 256 24.81 2.40 -16.63
C VAL A 256 25.07 3.70 -17.39
N LYS A 257 24.04 4.29 -18.00
CA LYS A 257 24.11 5.65 -18.51
C LYS A 257 24.17 6.69 -17.38
N ASP A 258 23.94 6.28 -16.14
CA ASP A 258 24.16 7.06 -14.94
C ASP A 258 25.58 6.83 -14.41
N ASP A 259 26.39 7.88 -14.42
CA ASP A 259 27.81 7.85 -14.04
C ASP A 259 28.03 7.67 -12.53
N ARG A 260 26.97 7.76 -11.73
CA ARG A 260 27.02 7.53 -10.28
C ARG A 260 27.03 6.05 -9.89
N ILE A 261 26.77 5.15 -10.84
CA ILE A 261 26.62 3.71 -10.58
C ILE A 261 27.97 3.00 -10.65
N ASP A 262 28.39 2.41 -9.52
CA ASP A 262 29.47 1.41 -9.49
C ASP A 262 28.88 0.03 -9.79
N VAL A 263 29.01 -0.40 -11.05
CA VAL A 263 28.51 -1.68 -11.54
C VAL A 263 29.01 -2.87 -10.71
N GLU A 264 30.28 -2.85 -10.32
CA GLU A 264 30.88 -3.97 -9.58
C GLU A 264 30.38 -4.00 -8.14
N ALA A 265 30.11 -2.84 -7.53
CA ALA A 265 29.45 -2.78 -6.23
C ALA A 265 28.03 -3.39 -6.29
N VAL A 266 27.22 -3.00 -7.28
CA VAL A 266 25.85 -3.53 -7.46
C VAL A 266 25.86 -5.05 -7.65
N ARG A 267 26.78 -5.57 -8.47
CA ARG A 267 26.91 -7.01 -8.74
C ARG A 267 27.37 -7.81 -7.51
N ARG A 268 28.25 -7.24 -6.68
CA ARG A 268 28.74 -7.88 -5.45
C ARG A 268 27.72 -7.88 -4.32
N GLY A 269 26.81 -6.90 -4.28
CA GLY A 269 25.80 -6.78 -3.23
C GLY A 269 24.94 -8.05 -3.14
N ARG A 270 24.80 -8.65 -1.97
CA ARG A 270 24.05 -9.91 -1.81
C ARG A 270 22.61 -9.68 -1.35
N HIS A 271 22.40 -8.65 -0.53
CA HIS A 271 21.17 -8.37 0.18
C HIS A 271 20.48 -7.11 -0.36
N LEU A 272 19.18 -7.00 -0.11
CA LEU A 272 18.36 -5.88 -0.60
C LEU A 272 18.95 -4.50 -0.26
N HIS A 273 19.39 -4.30 0.99
CA HIS A 273 19.93 -3.02 1.43
C HIS A 273 21.26 -2.62 0.75
N GLU A 274 22.01 -3.61 0.25
CA GLU A 274 23.24 -3.35 -0.51
C GLU A 274 22.89 -2.86 -1.91
N PHE A 275 21.87 -3.48 -2.53
CA PHE A 275 21.30 -2.98 -3.78
C PHE A 275 20.75 -1.56 -3.63
N ASP A 276 20.01 -1.29 -2.55
CA ASP A 276 19.48 0.04 -2.29
C ASP A 276 20.60 1.07 -2.05
N ARG A 277 21.70 0.68 -1.41
CA ARG A 277 22.86 1.55 -1.19
C ARG A 277 23.59 1.86 -2.49
N ASP A 278 23.84 0.84 -3.31
CA ASP A 278 24.77 0.92 -4.44
C ASP A 278 24.07 1.34 -5.75
N LEU A 279 22.75 1.12 -5.86
CA LEU A 279 21.94 1.55 -7.00
C LEU A 279 20.90 2.60 -6.61
N THR A 280 19.89 2.23 -5.81
CA THR A 280 18.71 3.07 -5.56
C THR A 280 19.09 4.43 -5.00
N ALA A 281 19.85 4.47 -3.91
CA ALA A 281 20.29 5.71 -3.28
C ALA A 281 21.08 6.60 -4.25
N LYS A 282 21.95 6.00 -5.09
CA LYS A 282 22.77 6.73 -6.06
C LYS A 282 21.95 7.36 -7.16
N VAL A 283 21.09 6.57 -7.81
CA VAL A 283 20.24 7.01 -8.92
C VAL A 283 19.29 8.11 -8.47
N PHE A 284 18.71 7.97 -7.27
CA PHE A 284 17.75 8.94 -6.73
C PHE A 284 18.39 10.08 -5.91
N GLY A 285 19.73 10.16 -5.86
CA GLY A 285 20.46 11.30 -5.30
C GLY A 285 20.55 11.34 -3.76
N TYR A 286 20.19 10.26 -3.08
CA TYR A 286 20.37 10.12 -1.64
C TYR A 286 21.86 9.92 -1.29
N GLN A 287 22.32 10.57 -0.23
CA GLN A 287 23.71 10.46 0.25
C GLN A 287 23.97 9.11 0.90
N THR A 288 22.96 8.55 1.56
CA THR A 288 23.05 7.25 2.24
C THR A 288 21.78 6.43 2.04
N VAL A 289 21.90 5.10 2.11
CA VAL A 289 20.71 4.21 2.14
C VAL A 289 19.78 4.52 3.33
N GLY A 290 20.34 5.01 4.44
CA GLY A 290 19.53 5.40 5.60
C GLY A 290 18.74 6.68 5.39
N GLU A 291 19.24 7.61 4.58
CA GLU A 291 18.47 8.77 4.14
C GLU A 291 17.31 8.34 3.25
N TYR A 292 17.59 7.49 2.25
CA TYR A 292 16.56 6.89 1.41
C TYR A 292 15.46 6.20 2.23
N TYR A 293 15.83 5.32 3.18
CA TYR A 293 14.84 4.62 3.99
C TYR A 293 14.00 5.54 4.88
N ARG A 294 14.59 6.60 5.44
CA ARG A 294 13.81 7.58 6.23
C ARG A 294 12.82 8.34 5.37
N ASP A 295 13.24 8.82 4.20
CA ASP A 295 12.34 9.54 3.28
C ASP A 295 11.26 8.62 2.72
N ALA A 296 11.63 7.40 2.33
CA ALA A 296 10.72 6.45 1.70
C ALA A 296 9.73 5.75 2.64
N SER A 297 9.92 5.83 3.96
CA SER A 297 8.99 5.26 4.94
C SER A 297 7.64 5.98 4.91
N SER A 298 6.54 5.25 5.11
CA SER A 298 5.18 5.77 5.00
C SER A 298 4.48 6.05 6.34
N THR A 299 5.18 5.86 7.46
CA THR A 299 4.68 6.17 8.82
C THR A 299 4.16 7.61 8.93
N ASP A 300 4.97 8.61 8.56
CA ASP A 300 4.58 10.02 8.64
C ASP A 300 3.51 10.39 7.59
N SER A 301 3.55 9.73 6.44
CA SER A 301 2.55 9.92 5.38
C SER A 301 1.16 9.47 5.84
N LEU A 302 1.08 8.46 6.73
CA LEU A 302 -0.19 8.00 7.28
C LEU A 302 -0.96 9.11 7.97
N LEU A 303 -0.29 10.00 8.71
CA LEU A 303 -0.92 11.14 9.39
C LEU A 303 -1.54 12.16 8.43
N LYS A 304 -1.09 12.17 7.17
CA LYS A 304 -1.52 13.12 6.14
C LYS A 304 -2.60 12.58 5.21
N VAL A 305 -2.93 11.29 5.29
CA VAL A 305 -4.01 10.68 4.52
C VAL A 305 -5.35 11.35 4.84
N ARG A 306 -6.10 11.77 3.82
CA ARG A 306 -7.45 12.39 3.93
C ARG A 306 -8.52 11.70 3.09
N VAL A 307 -8.32 10.43 2.76
CA VAL A 307 -9.34 9.56 2.16
C VAL A 307 -9.49 8.31 3.02
N PRO A 308 -10.70 7.72 3.14
CA PRO A 308 -10.89 6.49 3.91
C PRO A 308 -9.91 5.39 3.49
N LEU A 309 -9.13 4.91 4.46
CA LEU A 309 -8.08 3.92 4.25
C LEU A 309 -8.27 2.73 5.17
N LEU A 310 -8.45 1.56 4.57
CA LEU A 310 -8.40 0.28 5.26
C LEU A 310 -6.95 -0.25 5.27
N VAL A 311 -6.42 -0.57 6.44
CA VAL A 311 -5.11 -1.20 6.59
C VAL A 311 -5.28 -2.63 7.09
N LEU A 312 -4.65 -3.60 6.42
CA LEU A 312 -4.59 -5.00 6.86
C LEU A 312 -3.13 -5.37 7.19
N HIS A 313 -2.91 -5.86 8.41
CA HIS A 313 -1.59 -6.23 8.90
C HIS A 313 -1.62 -7.54 9.71
N ALA A 314 -0.55 -8.32 9.68
CA ALA A 314 -0.39 -9.53 10.48
C ALA A 314 0.83 -9.36 11.39
N ARG A 315 0.65 -9.54 12.71
CA ARG A 315 1.73 -9.37 13.70
C ARG A 315 2.92 -10.29 13.48
N ASP A 316 2.70 -11.44 12.84
CA ASP A 316 3.74 -12.43 12.53
C ASP A 316 4.36 -12.27 11.12
N ASP A 317 4.09 -11.17 10.42
CA ASP A 317 4.66 -10.89 9.11
C ASP A 317 6.21 -10.81 9.19
N PRO A 318 6.95 -11.70 8.50
CA PRO A 318 8.40 -11.79 8.62
C PRO A 318 9.16 -10.74 7.79
N ILE A 319 8.46 -9.93 6.99
CA ILE A 319 9.04 -8.92 6.09
C ILE A 319 8.62 -7.52 6.52
N ALA A 320 7.32 -7.29 6.68
CA ALA A 320 6.78 -6.06 7.25
C ALA A 320 6.54 -6.32 8.74
N VAL A 321 7.56 -6.14 9.58
CA VAL A 321 7.50 -6.56 10.99
C VAL A 321 6.58 -5.67 11.82
N ASP A 322 5.93 -6.26 12.81
CA ASP A 322 5.02 -5.57 13.74
C ASP A 322 5.67 -4.37 14.46
N GLU A 323 6.97 -4.47 14.74
CA GLU A 323 7.79 -3.40 15.34
C GLU A 323 7.78 -2.09 14.54
N ALA A 324 7.48 -2.16 13.24
CA ALA A 324 7.48 -1.01 12.32
C ALA A 324 6.08 -0.39 12.15
N VAL A 325 5.02 -0.99 12.73
CA VAL A 325 3.63 -0.59 12.48
C VAL A 325 3.29 0.68 13.26
N PRO A 326 2.73 1.71 12.61
CA PRO A 326 2.43 3.00 13.22
C PRO A 326 1.04 2.98 13.88
N TYR A 327 0.93 2.21 14.96
CA TYR A 327 -0.32 2.01 15.69
C TYR A 327 -0.90 3.32 16.24
N ASP A 328 -0.04 4.19 16.76
CA ASP A 328 -0.44 5.46 17.36
C ASP A 328 -0.89 6.45 16.27
N GLU A 329 -0.20 6.51 15.14
CA GLU A 329 -0.58 7.35 14.00
C GLU A 329 -1.90 6.87 13.37
N ALA A 330 -2.11 5.56 13.29
CA ALA A 330 -3.38 4.99 12.85
C ALA A 330 -4.54 5.32 13.81
N ALA A 331 -4.27 5.31 15.12
CA ALA A 331 -5.23 5.74 16.14
C ALA A 331 -5.42 7.26 16.20
N ALA A 332 -4.51 8.06 15.64
CA ALA A 332 -4.63 9.51 15.57
C ALA A 332 -5.35 10.01 14.31
N ASN A 333 -5.24 9.31 13.18
CA ASN A 333 -5.84 9.76 11.93
C ASN A 333 -7.32 9.33 11.80
N PRO A 334 -8.29 10.26 11.68
CA PRO A 334 -9.71 9.92 11.56
C PRO A 334 -10.12 9.26 10.24
N TYR A 335 -9.26 9.27 9.21
CA TYR A 335 -9.46 8.53 7.96
C TYR A 335 -8.89 7.09 8.02
N VAL A 336 -8.21 6.81 9.14
CA VAL A 336 -7.56 5.59 9.63
C VAL A 336 -8.50 4.44 10.01
N PHE A 337 -8.59 3.31 9.29
CA PHE A 337 -9.11 2.07 9.91
C PHE A 337 -8.16 0.89 9.69
N MET A 338 -7.48 0.45 10.74
CA MET A 338 -6.50 -0.63 10.69
C MET A 338 -7.02 -1.88 11.40
N ALA A 339 -6.97 -3.02 10.71
CA ALA A 339 -7.30 -4.34 11.24
C ALA A 339 -6.05 -5.22 11.26
N VAL A 340 -5.71 -5.71 12.45
CA VAL A 340 -4.49 -6.48 12.70
C VAL A 340 -4.80 -7.89 13.18
N THR A 341 -4.31 -8.90 12.48
CA THR A 341 -4.41 -10.30 12.89
C THR A 341 -3.17 -10.74 13.67
N ASP A 342 -3.33 -11.71 14.58
CA ASP A 342 -2.18 -12.29 15.29
C ASP A 342 -1.26 -13.12 14.39
N GLY A 343 -1.82 -13.66 13.31
CA GLY A 343 -1.09 -14.43 12.32
C GLY A 343 -1.53 -14.11 10.90
N GLY A 344 -0.75 -14.55 9.93
CA GLY A 344 -1.07 -14.38 8.52
C GLY A 344 0.14 -14.33 7.62
N GLY A 345 1.33 -14.01 8.14
CA GLY A 345 2.54 -13.82 7.36
C GLY A 345 2.43 -12.71 6.31
N HIS A 346 3.49 -12.52 5.53
CA HIS A 346 3.52 -11.53 4.47
C HIS A 346 2.59 -11.93 3.31
N LEU A 347 1.55 -11.13 3.05
CA LEU A 347 0.63 -11.30 1.91
C LEU A 347 0.04 -12.71 1.74
N SER A 348 -0.18 -13.44 2.85
CA SER A 348 -0.60 -14.85 2.78
C SER A 348 -2.00 -15.07 3.35
N TRP A 349 -2.17 -14.98 4.67
CA TRP A 349 -3.41 -15.24 5.40
C TRP A 349 -4.18 -16.47 4.88
N PHE A 350 -3.49 -17.58 4.66
CA PHE A 350 -4.14 -18.79 4.18
C PHE A 350 -5.03 -19.40 5.25
N GLU A 351 -6.24 -19.76 4.82
CA GLU A 351 -7.21 -20.51 5.61
C GLU A 351 -7.21 -22.00 5.21
N SER A 352 -8.00 -22.80 5.92
CA SER A 352 -8.01 -24.26 5.73
C SER A 352 -8.56 -24.70 4.37
N ASP A 353 -9.37 -23.87 3.72
CA ASP A 353 -9.89 -24.08 2.37
C ASP A 353 -8.89 -23.70 1.26
N GLY A 354 -7.71 -23.19 1.63
CA GLY A 354 -6.69 -22.71 0.70
C GLY A 354 -6.93 -21.30 0.16
N GLY A 355 -8.03 -20.66 0.57
CA GLY A 355 -8.32 -19.25 0.33
C GLY A 355 -7.43 -18.34 1.16
N ARG A 356 -7.38 -17.06 0.77
CA ARG A 356 -6.64 -16.02 1.48
C ARG A 356 -7.62 -15.09 2.16
N TRP A 357 -7.55 -15.01 3.49
CA TRP A 357 -8.53 -14.25 4.27
C TRP A 357 -8.56 -12.78 3.88
N PHE A 358 -7.42 -12.14 3.58
CA PHE A 358 -7.36 -10.70 3.27
C PHE A 358 -8.22 -10.29 2.07
N ALA A 359 -8.52 -11.20 1.14
CA ALA A 359 -9.41 -10.90 0.00
C ALA A 359 -10.85 -10.60 0.46
N LYS A 360 -11.32 -11.25 1.54
CA LYS A 360 -12.68 -11.07 2.08
C LYS A 360 -12.92 -9.65 2.61
N PRO A 361 -12.15 -9.10 3.58
CA PRO A 361 -12.35 -7.74 4.06
C PRO A 361 -12.10 -6.69 2.97
N ILE A 362 -11.17 -6.92 2.03
CA ILE A 362 -10.94 -6.01 0.89
C ILE A 362 -12.20 -5.90 0.03
N CYS A 363 -12.73 -7.04 -0.43
CA CYS A 363 -13.94 -7.07 -1.25
C CYS A 363 -15.14 -6.50 -0.48
N ASN A 364 -15.34 -6.92 0.77
CA ASN A 364 -16.43 -6.41 1.61
C ASN A 364 -16.37 -4.88 1.75
N PHE A 365 -15.18 -4.34 2.06
CA PHE A 365 -14.99 -2.90 2.24
C PHE A 365 -15.23 -2.13 0.94
N LEU A 366 -14.56 -2.49 -0.16
CA LEU A 366 -14.68 -1.76 -1.42
C LEU A 366 -16.07 -1.87 -2.03
N THR A 367 -16.71 -3.04 -1.99
CA THR A 367 -18.08 -3.22 -2.49
C THR A 367 -19.09 -2.47 -1.64
N ALA A 368 -18.99 -2.52 -0.31
CA ALA A 368 -19.89 -1.76 0.56
C ALA A 368 -19.67 -0.24 0.37
N PHE A 369 -18.42 0.19 0.22
CA PHE A 369 -18.10 1.60 0.06
C PHE A 369 -18.66 2.15 -1.25
N GLU A 370 -18.45 1.43 -2.36
CA GLU A 370 -19.01 1.84 -3.64
C GLU A 370 -20.54 1.89 -3.62
N SER A 371 -21.17 0.84 -3.07
CA SER A 371 -22.62 0.68 -3.21
C SER A 371 -23.40 1.62 -2.30
N ASP A 372 -22.85 1.94 -1.13
CA ASP A 372 -23.58 2.65 -0.09
C ASP A 372 -23.02 4.05 0.21
N VAL A 373 -21.72 4.32 0.06
CA VAL A 373 -21.14 5.62 0.43
C VAL A 373 -21.30 6.62 -0.71
N VAL A 374 -21.94 7.76 -0.41
CA VAL A 374 -22.14 8.87 -1.37
C VAL A 374 -21.32 10.12 -1.05
N GLY A 375 -20.63 10.12 0.08
CA GLY A 375 -19.73 11.21 0.45
C GLY A 375 -19.04 10.99 1.79
N VAL A 376 -17.88 11.62 1.94
CA VAL A 376 -17.09 11.63 3.18
C VAL A 376 -17.18 13.02 3.78
N LEU A 377 -17.70 13.12 5.00
CA LEU A 377 -17.72 14.34 5.76
C LEU A 377 -16.40 14.44 6.56
N PRO A 378 -15.71 15.59 6.52
CA PRO A 378 -14.48 15.76 7.28
C PRO A 378 -14.75 15.48 8.77
N ALA A 379 -13.74 14.95 9.45
CA ALA A 379 -13.77 14.87 10.91
C ALA A 379 -13.98 16.30 11.43
N VAL A 380 -14.95 16.46 12.34
CA VAL A 380 -15.34 17.78 12.87
C VAL A 380 -14.08 18.49 13.34
N ASP A 381 -13.92 19.74 12.89
CA ASP A 381 -12.77 20.57 13.18
C ASP A 381 -12.55 20.65 14.71
N TRP A 382 -11.33 20.36 15.16
CA TRP A 382 -10.97 20.45 16.59
C TRP A 382 -10.83 21.91 17.05
N SER A 383 -11.27 22.87 16.24
CA SER A 383 -11.24 24.31 16.50
C SER A 383 -12.49 24.85 17.21
N GLU A 384 -13.48 24.02 17.60
CA GLU A 384 -14.57 24.53 18.44
C GLU A 384 -14.01 25.02 19.78
N PRO A 385 -14.26 26.29 20.14
CA PRO A 385 -13.74 26.85 21.37
C PRO A 385 -14.33 26.06 22.53
N VAL A 386 -13.48 25.79 23.53
CA VAL A 386 -13.95 25.40 24.86
C VAL A 386 -14.97 26.46 25.26
N ILE A 387 -16.26 26.13 25.16
CA ILE A 387 -17.30 26.91 25.82
C ILE A 387 -16.98 26.71 27.30
N GLU A 388 -16.36 27.72 27.91
CA GLU A 388 -16.24 27.85 29.35
C GLU A 388 -17.65 27.92 29.92
N GLY A 389 -18.21 26.73 30.19
CA GLY A 389 -19.41 26.56 30.97
C GLY A 389 -19.08 26.85 32.43
N ALA A 390 -19.45 28.05 32.86
CA ALA A 390 -19.88 28.40 34.21
C ALA A 390 -19.07 27.79 35.38
N ALA A 391 -17.97 28.47 35.74
CA ALA A 391 -17.50 28.46 37.12
C ALA A 391 -18.03 29.70 37.84
N GLU A 392 -19.31 29.69 38.20
CA GLU A 392 -19.76 30.43 39.39
C GLU A 392 -19.38 29.60 40.61
N GLY A 393 -18.65 30.21 41.55
CA GLY A 393 -18.66 29.77 42.94
C GLY A 393 -17.30 29.51 43.59
N ASN A 394 -16.91 30.50 44.40
CA ASN A 394 -16.18 30.38 45.66
C ASN A 394 -14.65 30.25 45.65
N GLY A 395 -14.01 31.26 46.28
CA GLY A 395 -12.72 31.08 46.93
C GLY A 395 -11.81 32.31 46.90
N HIS A 396 -12.26 33.44 47.44
CA HIS A 396 -11.37 34.57 47.73
C HIS A 396 -10.42 34.14 48.87
N PHE A 397 -9.12 34.02 48.58
CA PHE A 397 -8.08 33.79 49.58
C PHE A 397 -7.26 35.09 49.73
N ASP A 398 -7.58 35.87 50.76
CA ASP A 398 -6.84 37.05 51.18
C ASP A 398 -5.58 36.61 51.94
N ALA A 399 -4.42 36.88 51.36
CA ALA A 399 -3.11 36.63 51.95
C ALA A 399 -2.58 37.91 52.61
N SER A 400 -3.26 38.41 53.64
CA SER A 400 -2.70 39.43 54.51
C SER A 400 -3.21 39.30 55.95
N GLN A 401 -2.54 38.48 56.76
CA GLN A 401 -2.28 38.71 58.19
C GLN A 401 -1.70 37.45 58.86
N SER A 402 -0.40 37.50 59.19
CA SER A 402 0.07 37.32 60.58
C SER A 402 1.60 37.28 60.60
N LYS A 403 2.18 38.35 61.12
CA LYS A 403 3.53 38.34 61.69
C LYS A 403 3.42 38.91 63.10
N LYS A 404 4.01 38.15 64.03
CA LYS A 404 4.46 38.50 65.38
C LYS A 404 3.46 38.35 66.53
N THR A 405 3.72 37.29 67.30
CA THR A 405 3.58 37.26 68.75
C THR A 405 4.83 37.89 69.37
N ILE A 406 4.60 38.72 70.39
CA ILE A 406 5.53 39.51 71.25
C ILE A 406 6.04 40.82 70.64
#